data_AF-A0A7X5IEQ3-F1
#
_entry.id   AF-A0A7X5IEQ3-F1
#
_cell.length_a   1.000
_cell.length_b   1.000
_cell.length_c   1.000
_cell.angle_alpha   90.00
_cell.angle_beta   90.00
_cell.angle_gamma   90.00
#
_symmetry.space_group_name_H-M   'P 1'
#
loop_
_entity.id
_entity.type
_entity.pdbx_description
1 polymer ?
#
loop_
_entity_poly.entity_id
_entity_poly.type
_entity_poly.pdbx_seq_one_letter_code
_entity_poly.pdbx_strand_id
1 'polypeptide(L)'
;MSQFMLCKSKYDLKKLNCTKLLNYKINNELLTKVANEYVPVEEQKNLWVLQEIDKYCTETQKSMNEGISFKNTELYCLLNKLYDKCTNFILWYASDYLKLDEISKRKDFFDLIEQEIRYPCCEIYIIMKKS
;
A
#
# COMPACT_ATOMS: atom_id res chain seq x y z
N MET A 1 15.11 0.02 4.89
CA MET A 1 13.80 0.49 4.43
C MET A 1 12.93 -0.72 4.15
N SER A 2 11.74 -0.78 4.74
CA SER A 2 10.77 -1.84 4.46
C SER A 2 9.64 -1.27 3.63
N GLN A 3 9.13 -2.08 2.72
CA GLN A 3 8.20 -1.60 1.73
C GLN A 3 7.20 -2.68 1.36
N PHE A 4 5.93 -2.43 1.63
CA PHE A 4 4.86 -3.35 1.31
C PHE A 4 3.51 -2.63 1.38
N MET A 5 2.52 -3.23 0.74
CA MET A 5 1.13 -2.89 0.97
C MET A 5 0.38 -4.12 1.50
N LEU A 6 -0.25 -3.98 2.66
CA LEU A 6 -1.18 -4.97 3.20
C LEU A 6 -2.59 -4.62 2.74
N CYS A 7 -3.28 -5.56 2.12
CA CYS A 7 -4.60 -5.37 1.55
C CYS A 7 -5.58 -6.37 2.15
N LYS A 8 -6.62 -5.89 2.85
CA LYS A 8 -7.71 -6.73 3.35
C LYS A 8 -8.80 -6.82 2.30
N SER A 9 -8.94 -7.99 1.69
CA SER A 9 -9.88 -8.23 0.59
C SER A 9 -10.52 -9.62 0.67
N LYS A 10 -11.83 -9.68 0.43
CA LYS A 10 -12.57 -10.94 0.20
C LYS A 10 -12.37 -11.48 -1.22
N TYR A 11 -11.95 -10.62 -2.15
CA TYR A 11 -11.65 -10.99 -3.54
C TYR A 11 -10.22 -11.50 -3.70
N ASP A 12 -10.00 -12.35 -4.70
CA ASP A 12 -8.66 -12.78 -5.11
C ASP A 12 -7.90 -11.61 -5.76
N LEU A 13 -6.74 -11.26 -5.20
CA LEU A 13 -5.88 -10.18 -5.66
C LEU A 13 -4.62 -10.66 -6.44
N LYS A 14 -4.48 -11.96 -6.75
CA LYS A 14 -3.33 -12.49 -7.51
C LYS A 14 -3.10 -11.78 -8.84
N LYS A 15 -4.19 -11.39 -9.53
CA LYS A 15 -4.13 -10.64 -10.79
C LYS A 15 -3.61 -9.20 -10.64
N LEU A 16 -3.48 -8.71 -9.41
CA LEU A 16 -2.88 -7.42 -9.06
C LEU A 16 -1.52 -7.62 -8.39
N ASN A 17 -0.83 -8.73 -8.69
CA ASN A 17 0.48 -9.09 -8.16
C ASN A 17 0.53 -9.18 -6.62
N CYS A 18 -0.62 -9.41 -5.98
CA CYS A 18 -0.69 -9.60 -4.53
C CYS A 18 -0.63 -11.08 -4.18
N THR A 19 0.06 -11.41 -3.09
CA THR A 19 0.14 -12.77 -2.54
C THR A 19 -0.62 -12.85 -1.22
N LYS A 20 -1.35 -13.93 -0.97
CA LYS A 20 -2.00 -14.14 0.34
C LYS A 20 -0.96 -14.18 1.45
N LEU A 21 -1.19 -13.43 2.53
CA LEU A 21 -0.28 -13.38 3.68
C LEU A 21 -0.02 -14.77 4.28
N LEU A 22 -1.06 -15.60 4.43
CA LEU A 22 -0.90 -16.96 5.00
C LEU A 22 -0.15 -17.94 4.09
N ASN A 23 -0.14 -17.70 2.78
CA ASN A 23 0.62 -18.53 1.83
C ASN A 23 2.04 -17.98 1.62
N TYR A 24 2.32 -16.83 2.22
CA TYR A 24 3.62 -16.22 2.16
C TYR A 24 4.52 -16.93 3.17
N LYS A 25 5.68 -17.42 2.73
CA LYS A 25 6.75 -17.84 3.66
C LYS A 25 7.30 -16.57 4.30
N ILE A 26 6.60 -16.05 5.31
CA ILE A 26 6.92 -14.75 5.90
C ILE A 26 8.30 -14.85 6.55
N ASN A 27 9.29 -14.20 5.94
CA ASN A 27 10.60 -13.96 6.55
C ASN A 27 10.83 -12.46 6.80
N ASN A 28 9.76 -11.66 6.80
CA ASN A 28 9.78 -10.22 7.06
C ASN A 28 9.10 -9.95 8.41
N GLU A 29 9.91 -9.71 9.43
CA GLU A 29 9.45 -9.49 10.81
C GLU A 29 8.56 -8.24 10.93
N LEU A 30 8.89 -7.16 10.20
CA LEU A 30 8.11 -5.92 10.23
C LEU A 30 6.71 -6.11 9.63
N LEU A 31 6.62 -6.80 8.50
CA LEU A 31 5.33 -7.13 7.87
C LEU A 31 4.41 -7.87 8.85
N THR A 32 4.95 -8.86 9.56
CA THR A 32 4.19 -9.62 10.58
C THR A 32 3.77 -8.72 11.74
N LYS A 33 4.67 -7.86 12.24
CA LYS A 33 4.35 -6.92 13.32
C LYS A 33 3.21 -5.99 12.93
N VAL A 34 3.30 -5.35 11.76
CA VAL A 34 2.25 -4.45 11.25
C VAL A 34 0.94 -5.19 11.02
N ALA A 35 0.97 -6.40 10.47
CA ALA A 35 -0.23 -7.21 10.30
C ALA A 35 -0.90 -7.54 11.65
N ASN A 36 -0.12 -7.92 12.67
CA ASN A 36 -0.64 -8.26 13.99
C ASN A 36 -1.16 -7.05 14.78
N GLU A 37 -0.55 -5.88 14.60
CA GLU A 37 -0.96 -4.66 15.28
C GLU A 37 -2.28 -4.10 14.73
N TYR A 38 -2.42 -4.05 13.40
CA TYR A 38 -3.52 -3.34 12.77
C TYR A 38 -4.64 -4.25 12.26
N VAL A 39 -4.46 -5.58 12.28
CA VAL A 39 -5.44 -6.53 11.78
C VAL A 39 -5.63 -7.70 12.75
N PRO A 40 -6.85 -7.92 13.27
CA PRO A 40 -7.15 -9.06 14.13
C PRO A 40 -6.83 -10.40 13.45
N VAL A 41 -6.32 -11.37 14.24
CA VAL A 41 -5.80 -12.66 13.76
C VAL A 41 -6.83 -13.40 12.90
N GLU A 42 -8.09 -13.39 13.30
CA GLU A 42 -9.21 -14.03 12.61
C GLU A 42 -9.49 -13.45 11.21
N GLU A 43 -9.07 -12.21 10.98
CA GLU A 43 -9.23 -11.51 9.71
C GLU A 43 -8.02 -11.68 8.78
N GLN A 44 -6.86 -12.09 9.32
CA GLN A 44 -5.61 -12.21 8.56
C GLN A 44 -5.67 -13.23 7.41
N LYS A 45 -6.63 -14.17 7.44
CA LYS A 45 -6.92 -15.10 6.32
C LYS A 45 -7.31 -14.41 5.01
N ASN A 46 -7.76 -13.15 5.10
CA ASN A 46 -8.15 -12.30 3.98
C ASN A 46 -7.13 -11.18 3.72
N LEU A 47 -5.94 -11.26 4.31
CA LEU A 47 -4.85 -10.35 4.01
C LEU A 47 -4.03 -10.80 2.81
N TRP A 48 -3.68 -9.81 2.01
CA TRP A 48 -2.86 -9.91 0.82
C TRP A 48 -1.70 -8.93 0.95
N VAL A 49 -0.57 -9.28 0.36
CA VAL A 49 0.66 -8.49 0.40
C VAL A 49 1.10 -8.16 -1.01
N LEU A 50 1.40 -6.89 -1.26
CA LEU A 50 2.12 -6.41 -2.43
C LEU A 50 3.53 -5.99 -1.99
N GLN A 51 4.57 -6.65 -2.51
CA GLN A 51 5.95 -6.50 -2.01
C GLN A 51 6.82 -5.57 -2.84
N GLU A 52 6.45 -5.33 -4.09
CA GLU A 52 7.25 -4.52 -5.03
C GLU A 52 6.67 -3.11 -5.17
N ILE A 53 6.17 -2.54 -4.07
CA ILE A 53 5.62 -1.19 -4.11
C ILE A 53 6.69 -0.14 -4.46
N ASP A 54 7.97 -0.41 -4.13
CA ASP A 54 9.15 0.36 -4.56
C ASP A 54 9.13 0.72 -6.03
N LYS A 55 8.87 -0.30 -6.85
CA LYS A 55 9.00 -0.22 -8.29
C LYS A 55 7.93 0.74 -8.80
N TYR A 56 6.71 0.59 -8.33
CA TYR A 56 5.61 1.49 -8.68
C TYR A 56 5.86 2.92 -8.22
N CYS A 57 6.41 3.12 -7.02
CA CYS A 57 6.78 4.45 -6.51
C CYS A 57 7.87 5.07 -7.40
N THR A 58 8.99 4.39 -7.62
CA THR A 58 10.13 4.87 -8.40
C THR A 58 9.74 5.17 -9.85
N GLU A 59 8.98 4.29 -10.50
CA GLU A 59 8.50 4.50 -11.87
C GLU A 59 7.55 5.69 -11.94
N THR A 60 6.67 5.86 -10.93
CA THR A 60 5.78 7.02 -10.85
C THR A 60 6.55 8.31 -10.68
N GLN A 61 7.57 8.35 -9.81
CA GLN A 61 8.44 9.52 -9.64
C GLN A 61 9.10 9.93 -10.94
N LYS A 62 9.65 8.94 -11.66
CA LYS A 62 10.26 9.16 -12.98
C LYS A 62 9.25 9.76 -13.97
N SER A 63 8.08 9.14 -14.12
CA SER A 63 7.02 9.63 -15.00
C SER A 63 6.56 11.04 -14.65
N MET A 64 6.43 11.36 -13.36
CA MET A 64 6.03 12.68 -12.90
C MET A 64 7.09 13.75 -13.20
N ASN A 65 8.38 13.40 -13.07
CA ASN A 65 9.48 14.28 -13.46
C ASN A 65 9.53 14.53 -14.98
N GLU A 66 9.02 13.59 -15.78
CA GLU A 66 8.84 13.73 -17.24
C GLU A 66 7.56 14.51 -17.62
N GLY A 67 6.80 15.01 -16.64
CA GLY A 67 5.60 15.82 -16.84
C GLY A 67 4.28 15.02 -16.91
N ILE A 68 4.31 13.71 -16.66
CA ILE A 68 3.10 12.88 -16.62
C ILE A 68 2.36 13.12 -15.30
N SER A 69 1.05 13.39 -15.36
CA SER A 69 0.25 13.54 -14.14
C SER A 69 0.13 12.22 -13.36
N PHE A 70 0.12 12.29 -12.02
CA PHE A 70 -0.03 11.12 -11.14
C PHE A 70 -1.20 10.20 -11.52
N LYS A 71 -2.36 10.77 -11.89
CA LYS A 71 -3.56 10.02 -12.30
C LYS A 71 -3.35 9.09 -13.51
N ASN A 72 -2.29 9.30 -14.28
CA ASN A 72 -1.94 8.53 -15.47
C ASN A 72 -0.79 7.54 -15.23
N THR A 73 -0.36 7.32 -13.98
CA THR A 73 0.71 6.36 -13.67
C THR A 73 0.18 4.98 -13.31
N GLU A 74 1.06 3.98 -13.42
CA GLU A 74 0.73 2.60 -13.06
C GLU A 74 0.38 2.46 -11.57
N LEU A 75 1.07 3.19 -10.71
CA LEU A 75 0.77 3.20 -9.28
C LEU A 75 -0.65 3.70 -9.01
N TYR A 76 -1.05 4.83 -9.60
CA TYR A 76 -2.43 5.32 -9.45
C TYR A 76 -3.43 4.26 -9.92
N CYS A 77 -3.21 3.67 -11.10
CA CYS A 77 -4.08 2.64 -11.64
C CYS A 77 -4.18 1.40 -10.73
N LEU A 78 -3.08 0.96 -10.16
CA LEU A 78 -3.01 -0.16 -9.23
C LEU A 78 -3.75 0.16 -7.93
N LEU A 79 -3.44 1.30 -7.31
CA LEU A 79 -4.07 1.77 -6.08
C LEU A 79 -5.57 1.99 -6.27
N ASN A 80 -6.01 2.48 -7.43
CA ASN A 80 -7.42 2.66 -7.76
C ASN A 80 -8.16 1.32 -7.81
N LYS A 81 -7.57 0.29 -8.43
CA LYS A 81 -8.13 -1.07 -8.46
C LYS A 81 -8.13 -1.74 -7.09
N LEU A 82 -7.05 -1.55 -6.32
CA LEU A 82 -6.95 -2.07 -4.95
C LEU A 82 -7.95 -1.37 -4.05
N TYR A 83 -8.11 -0.05 -4.19
CA TYR A 83 -9.12 0.72 -3.49
C TYR A 83 -10.47 0.06 -3.72
N ASP A 84 -10.94 -0.12 -4.94
CA ASP A 84 -12.29 -0.65 -5.19
C ASP A 84 -12.51 -2.08 -4.64
N LYS A 85 -11.47 -2.92 -4.56
CA LYS A 85 -11.56 -4.31 -4.12
C LYS A 85 -11.32 -4.52 -2.62
N CYS A 86 -10.57 -3.64 -1.97
CA CYS A 86 -10.18 -3.81 -0.58
C CYS A 86 -11.16 -3.10 0.35
N THR A 87 -11.31 -3.67 1.55
CA THR A 87 -12.04 -3.04 2.66
C THR A 87 -11.13 -2.04 3.35
N ASN A 88 -9.95 -2.50 3.77
CA ASN A 88 -8.89 -1.70 4.36
C ASN A 88 -7.57 -2.05 3.70
N PHE A 89 -6.62 -1.13 3.73
CA PHE A 89 -5.25 -1.42 3.34
C PHE A 89 -4.26 -0.50 4.06
N ILE A 90 -3.04 -1.00 4.21
CA ILE A 90 -1.92 -0.32 4.84
C ILE A 90 -0.84 -0.21 3.78
N LEU A 91 -0.41 1.01 3.49
CA LEU A 91 0.75 1.26 2.63
C LEU A 91 1.91 1.64 3.54
N TRP A 92 2.93 0.78 3.53
CA TRP A 92 4.16 0.97 4.27
C TRP A 92 5.29 1.16 3.27
N TYR A 93 5.82 2.36 3.20
CA TYR A 93 6.96 2.71 2.41
C TYR A 93 7.78 3.69 3.23
N ALA A 94 8.42 3.20 4.30
CA ALA A 94 9.80 3.58 4.57
C ALA A 94 10.47 2.95 5.82
N SER A 95 11.14 3.76 6.62
CA SER A 95 12.38 3.40 7.32
C SER A 95 12.16 3.10 8.80
N ASP A 96 11.27 3.86 9.45
CA ASP A 96 10.99 3.77 10.88
C ASP A 96 9.52 3.44 11.18
N TYR A 97 9.30 2.93 12.39
CA TYR A 97 7.99 2.55 12.90
C TYR A 97 7.39 3.66 13.77
N LEU A 98 6.36 4.31 13.23
CA LEU A 98 5.55 5.33 13.91
C LEU A 98 4.07 4.95 13.83
N LYS A 99 3.24 5.57 14.70
CA LYS A 99 1.78 5.45 14.59
C LYS A 99 1.34 5.92 13.22
N LEU A 100 0.61 5.07 12.51
CA LEU A 100 0.13 5.38 11.17
C LEU A 100 -1.07 6.33 11.22
N ASP A 101 -1.06 7.32 10.34
CA ASP A 101 -2.22 8.17 10.13
C ASP A 101 -3.35 7.37 9.47
N GLU A 102 -4.55 7.51 10.01
CA GLU A 102 -5.75 6.85 9.49
C GLU A 102 -6.51 7.81 8.57
N ILE A 103 -6.70 7.38 7.33
CA ILE A 103 -7.45 8.11 6.30
C ILE A 103 -8.69 7.30 5.95
N SER A 104 -9.83 7.98 5.82
CA SER A 104 -11.10 7.35 5.47
C SER A 104 -11.67 7.80 4.13
N LYS A 105 -11.13 8.87 3.54
CA LYS A 105 -11.60 9.41 2.26
C LYS A 105 -10.63 9.06 1.13
N ARG A 106 -11.21 8.62 0.01
CA ARG A 106 -10.47 8.31 -1.22
C ARG A 106 -9.59 9.47 -1.68
N LYS A 107 -10.15 10.69 -1.68
CA LYS A 107 -9.45 11.89 -2.15
C LYS A 107 -8.18 12.12 -1.32
N ASP A 108 -8.34 12.21 -0.01
CA ASP A 108 -7.24 12.46 0.94
C ASP A 108 -6.14 11.40 0.81
N PHE A 109 -6.50 10.14 0.57
CA PHE A 109 -5.55 9.05 0.32
C PHE A 109 -4.70 9.28 -0.94
N PHE A 110 -5.33 9.63 -2.07
CA PHE A 110 -4.61 9.86 -3.32
C PHE A 110 -3.82 11.18 -3.30
N ASP A 111 -4.37 12.22 -2.68
CA ASP A 111 -3.71 13.52 -2.55
C ASP A 111 -2.41 13.39 -1.72
N LEU A 112 -2.44 12.63 -0.62
CA LEU A 112 -1.24 12.38 0.19
C LEU A 112 -0.18 11.60 -0.60
N ILE A 113 -0.56 10.52 -1.28
CA ILE A 113 0.41 9.74 -2.07
C ILE A 113 1.02 10.59 -3.18
N GLU A 114 0.20 11.39 -3.89
CA GLU A 114 0.71 12.29 -4.91
C GLU A 114 1.72 13.29 -4.34
N GLN A 115 1.44 13.84 -3.15
CA GLN A 115 2.34 14.75 -2.47
C GLN A 115 3.66 14.06 -2.10
N GLU A 116 3.62 12.90 -1.46
CA GLU A 116 4.81 12.18 -1.00
C GLU A 116 5.73 11.75 -2.14
N ILE A 117 5.14 11.27 -3.24
CA ILE A 117 5.90 10.85 -4.42
C ILE A 117 6.69 11.99 -5.05
N ARG A 118 6.22 13.24 -4.95
CA ARG A 118 6.96 14.39 -5.48
C ARG A 118 8.28 14.65 -4.73
N TYR A 119 8.44 14.12 -3.51
CA TYR A 119 9.67 14.28 -2.74
C TYR A 119 10.72 13.24 -3.14
N PRO A 120 12.00 13.63 -3.31
CA PRO A 120 13.09 12.70 -3.63
C PRO A 120 13.29 11.60 -2.58
N CYS A 121 12.97 11.90 -1.31
CA CYS A 121 12.99 10.95 -0.20
C CYS A 121 11.55 10.54 0.16
N CYS A 122 10.79 10.08 -0.84
CA CYS A 122 9.40 9.66 -0.67
C CYS A 122 9.28 8.68 0.49
N GLU A 123 8.41 8.99 1.44
CA GLU A 123 8.05 8.08 2.51
C GLU A 123 6.52 8.08 2.66
N ILE A 124 5.89 6.91 2.58
CA ILE A 124 4.43 6.79 2.65
C ILE A 124 4.05 5.82 3.76
N TYR A 125 3.35 6.31 4.78
CA TYR A 125 2.93 5.50 5.93
C TYR A 125 1.49 5.80 6.29
N ILE A 126 0.55 5.01 5.74
CA ILE A 126 -0.88 5.30 5.88
C ILE A 126 -1.72 4.04 6.05
N ILE A 127 -2.78 4.16 6.83
CA ILE A 127 -3.88 3.20 6.88
C ILE A 127 -5.08 3.83 6.21
N MET A 128 -5.59 3.18 5.17
CA MET A 128 -6.91 3.50 4.64
C MET A 128 -7.95 2.57 5.27
N LYS A 129 -8.88 3.13 6.03
CA LYS A 129 -10.08 2.41 6.48
C LYS A 129 -11.31 3.00 5.82
N LYS A 130 -11.96 2.22 4.98
CA LYS A 130 -13.22 2.68 4.37
C LYS A 130 -14.31 2.67 5.43
N SER A 131 -14.92 3.84 5.64
CA SER A 131 -16.13 4.02 6.44
C SER A 131 -17.34 3.38 5.78
#